data_AF-A0AAV9Q472-F1
#
_entry.id   AF-A0AAV9Q472-F1
#
_cell.length_a   1.000
_cell.length_b   1.000
_cell.length_c   1.000
_cell.angle_alpha   90.00
_cell.angle_beta   90.00
_cell.angle_gamma   90.00
#
_symmetry.space_group_name_H-M   'P 1'
#
loop_
_entity.id
_entity.type
_entity.pdbx_description
1 polymer ?
#
loop_
_entity_poly.entity_id
_entity_poly.type
_entity_poly.pdbx_seq_one_letter_code
_entity_poly.pdbx_strand_id
1 'polypeptide(L)'
;MKYTILLPCLFAAGVVLHLLIVNTTGYFALPADFDSILPSRETLSAIPSIGKSTDSLQDISNRTLGFQEIFVISLPERTDKRDAIGLQASVTDLSLTYETGVYGADVPAEARPYGMHRSSGEVGCWRSHLNIMQKMVQNRISSALIFEDDADWDVALKAQMRQFALGSRWLINDTDNKAPHSPYGDGWDVLWIGHCSMHSHKSDKRRWVIRNDPTVPPPGFRGSMLKPWDLSYWEEGPHGDNHTRTVFVAGYGFCTASWAISLAGAEKILYHLSMSPFSEPVDLGVGDMCKDRLLNITCIAPFPNIVGVSKPAGGVDRGSDIGPEGSNRGNSYVRRDNKKDQSKVRDKALSERVVFSTRLNMQRLLNGSTEFESGYPDFTGPLMSLEKIGAAQGHGEYVGELPKPAT
;
A
#
# COMPACT_ATOMS: atom_id res chain seq x y z
N MET A 1 39.08 57.75 -9.52
CA MET A 1 39.12 56.78 -10.63
C MET A 1 40.52 56.15 -10.69
N LYS A 2 40.79 55.08 -9.92
CA LYS A 2 42.08 54.34 -9.94
C LYS A 2 42.08 52.96 -9.23
N TYR A 3 40.93 52.32 -8.99
CA TYR A 3 40.86 51.02 -8.27
C TYR A 3 39.85 50.02 -8.85
N THR A 4 39.58 50.04 -10.16
CA THR A 4 38.61 49.12 -10.78
C THR A 4 39.25 48.00 -11.61
N ILE A 5 40.59 47.93 -11.67
CA ILE A 5 41.32 46.93 -12.50
C ILE A 5 42.17 45.97 -11.64
N LEU A 6 42.35 46.22 -10.34
CA LEU A 6 43.23 45.38 -9.50
C LEU A 6 42.60 44.06 -9.02
N LEU A 7 41.29 44.00 -8.86
CA LEU A 7 40.60 42.81 -8.32
C LEU A 7 40.53 41.62 -9.32
N PRO A 8 40.23 41.82 -10.61
CA PRO A 8 40.21 40.74 -11.59
C PRO A 8 41.60 40.13 -11.86
N CYS A 9 42.66 40.96 -11.82
CA CYS A 9 44.03 40.51 -12.04
C CYS A 9 44.57 39.65 -10.88
N LEU A 10 44.19 39.95 -9.63
CA LEU A 10 44.58 39.13 -8.47
C LEU A 10 43.89 37.76 -8.48
N PHE A 11 42.64 37.69 -8.92
CA PHE A 11 41.90 36.43 -9.02
C PHE A 11 42.44 35.53 -10.15
N ALA A 12 42.77 36.11 -11.30
CA ALA A 12 43.40 35.39 -12.41
C ALA A 12 44.79 34.84 -12.03
N ALA A 13 45.60 35.60 -11.30
CA ALA A 13 46.91 35.15 -10.83
C ALA A 13 46.81 33.99 -9.82
N GLY A 14 45.81 34.01 -8.94
CA GLY A 14 45.57 32.94 -7.96
C GLY A 14 45.17 31.60 -8.60
N VAL A 15 44.29 31.64 -9.61
CA VAL A 15 43.84 30.42 -10.33
C VAL A 15 44.98 29.82 -11.16
N VAL A 16 45.80 30.66 -11.81
CA VAL A 16 46.97 30.19 -12.58
C VAL A 16 48.03 29.58 -11.66
N LEU A 17 48.29 30.17 -10.48
CA LEU A 17 49.23 29.62 -9.50
C LEU A 17 48.74 28.28 -8.92
N HIS A 18 47.44 28.14 -8.67
CA HIS A 18 46.88 26.90 -8.12
C HIS A 18 46.90 25.76 -9.15
N LEU A 19 46.60 26.05 -10.42
CA LEU A 19 46.70 25.07 -11.50
C LEU A 19 48.15 24.66 -11.78
N LEU A 20 49.12 25.56 -11.65
CA LEU A 20 50.54 25.23 -11.80
C LEU A 20 51.06 24.35 -10.66
N ILE A 21 50.62 24.56 -9.41
CA ILE A 21 51.01 23.72 -8.27
C ILE A 21 50.41 22.31 -8.43
N VAL A 22 49.12 22.20 -8.73
CA VAL A 22 48.44 20.89 -8.89
C VAL A 22 49.03 20.08 -10.05
N ASN A 23 49.46 20.74 -11.13
CA ASN A 23 49.98 20.06 -12.32
C ASN A 23 51.48 19.75 -12.26
N THR A 24 52.22 20.23 -11.24
CA THR A 24 53.66 19.98 -11.09
C THR A 24 54.04 19.09 -9.90
N THR A 25 53.21 18.99 -8.85
CA THR A 25 53.62 18.26 -7.63
C THR A 25 52.98 16.90 -7.41
N GLY A 26 51.95 16.50 -8.17
CA GLY A 26 51.52 15.10 -8.32
C GLY A 26 51.49 14.20 -7.08
N TYR A 27 51.26 14.71 -5.86
CA TYR A 27 51.26 13.95 -4.61
C TYR A 27 50.50 14.72 -3.52
N PHE A 28 49.42 14.12 -2.99
CA PHE A 28 48.92 14.44 -1.66
C PHE A 28 49.63 13.51 -0.67
N ALA A 29 50.59 14.06 0.08
CA ALA A 29 51.17 13.41 1.24
C ALA A 29 50.28 13.69 2.46
N LEU A 30 49.72 12.64 3.06
CA LEU A 30 49.13 12.69 4.40
C LEU A 30 50.23 12.40 5.43
N PRO A 31 50.20 13.03 6.61
CA PRO A 31 51.25 12.88 7.61
C PRO A 31 51.28 11.47 8.19
N ALA A 32 52.48 10.90 8.24
CA ALA A 32 52.79 9.66 8.94
C ALA A 32 52.82 9.92 10.45
N ASP A 33 51.86 9.35 11.17
CA ASP A 33 51.98 8.80 12.52
C ASP A 33 50.58 8.53 13.07
N PHE A 34 50.07 7.30 12.85
CA PHE A 34 49.20 6.57 13.77
C PHE A 34 49.02 5.12 13.26
N ASP A 35 50.15 4.45 12.99
CA ASP A 35 50.18 3.00 12.74
C ASP A 35 50.49 2.29 14.05
N SER A 36 49.48 2.17 14.91
CA SER A 36 49.40 1.13 15.94
C SER A 36 47.97 1.04 16.44
N ILE A 37 47.43 -0.18 16.44
CA ILE A 37 46.07 -0.60 16.83
C ILE A 37 45.06 -0.65 15.67
N LEU A 38 45.34 -1.52 14.68
CA LEU A 38 44.30 -2.21 13.91
C LEU A 38 44.68 -3.70 13.84
N PRO A 39 43.83 -4.64 14.32
CA PRO A 39 44.11 -6.06 14.21
C PRO A 39 44.00 -6.52 12.75
N SER A 40 44.92 -7.39 12.37
CA SER A 40 45.08 -8.01 11.05
C SER A 40 43.80 -8.66 10.52
N ARG A 41 43.59 -8.54 9.21
CA ARG A 41 42.45 -8.97 8.39
C ARG A 41 42.26 -10.50 8.28
N GLU A 42 42.69 -11.28 9.27
CA GLU A 42 42.50 -12.74 9.32
C GLU A 42 41.83 -13.25 10.63
N THR A 43 41.33 -12.35 11.50
CA THR A 43 40.59 -12.72 12.73
C THR A 43 39.19 -12.13 12.86
N LEU A 44 38.51 -11.88 11.72
CA LEU A 44 37.05 -11.60 11.69
C LEU A 44 36.23 -12.78 11.15
N SER A 45 36.77 -13.99 11.29
CA SER A 45 35.97 -15.21 11.28
C SER A 45 35.58 -15.52 12.73
N ALA A 46 34.27 -15.66 12.97
CA ALA A 46 33.63 -16.04 14.23
C ALA A 46 33.49 -14.94 15.31
N ILE A 47 32.64 -13.95 15.06
CA ILE A 47 31.67 -13.54 16.08
C ILE A 47 30.33 -14.13 15.63
N PRO A 48 29.81 -15.20 16.26
CA PRO A 48 28.45 -15.59 16.01
C PRO A 48 27.57 -14.48 16.57
N SER A 49 26.89 -13.73 15.70
CA SER A 49 25.75 -12.93 16.13
C SER A 49 24.66 -13.91 16.57
N ILE A 50 24.75 -14.38 17.81
CA ILE A 50 23.62 -14.98 18.51
C ILE A 50 22.73 -13.82 18.95
N GLY A 51 22.25 -13.03 17.99
CA GLY A 51 20.95 -12.40 18.12
C GLY A 51 19.97 -13.47 17.71
N LYS A 52 19.06 -13.88 18.60
CA LYS A 52 17.82 -14.53 18.14
C LYS A 52 17.32 -13.70 16.97
N SER A 53 17.24 -14.27 15.77
CA SER A 53 16.53 -13.63 14.67
C SER A 53 15.10 -13.46 15.15
N THR A 54 14.79 -12.28 15.70
CA THR A 54 13.43 -11.92 16.05
C THR A 54 12.66 -11.95 14.75
N ASP A 55 11.66 -12.83 14.68
CA ASP A 55 10.82 -12.98 13.51
C ASP A 55 10.26 -11.60 13.12
N SER A 56 10.54 -11.17 11.88
CA SER A 56 10.11 -9.88 11.34
C SER A 56 8.58 -9.70 11.33
N LEU A 57 7.79 -10.75 11.62
CA LEU A 57 6.35 -10.60 11.90
C LEU A 57 6.04 -9.64 13.06
N GLN A 58 6.98 -9.43 13.98
CA GLN A 58 6.80 -8.46 15.08
C GLN A 58 6.77 -7.02 14.57
N ASP A 59 7.39 -6.74 13.42
CA ASP A 59 7.46 -5.39 12.86
C ASP A 59 6.09 -4.87 12.41
N ILE A 60 5.11 -5.75 12.20
CA ILE A 60 3.71 -5.36 11.91
C ILE A 60 3.10 -4.53 13.03
N SER A 61 3.57 -4.72 14.27
CA SER A 61 3.09 -3.95 15.42
C SER A 61 3.67 -2.54 15.50
N ASN A 62 4.71 -2.23 14.72
CA ASN A 62 5.32 -0.90 14.69
C ASN A 62 4.40 0.14 14.02
N ARG A 63 4.89 1.38 13.90
CA ARG A 63 4.13 2.52 13.37
C ARG A 63 4.05 2.56 11.84
N THR A 64 4.73 1.66 11.16
CA THR A 64 4.79 1.54 9.70
C THR A 64 4.29 0.18 9.21
N LEU A 65 3.73 -0.66 10.08
CA LEU A 65 3.31 -2.04 9.79
C LEU A 65 4.45 -2.91 9.22
N GLY A 66 5.71 -2.54 9.48
CA GLY A 66 6.89 -3.22 8.94
C GLY A 66 7.29 -2.81 7.52
N PHE A 67 6.66 -1.77 6.96
CA PHE A 67 7.16 -1.07 5.77
C PHE A 67 8.20 -0.02 6.16
N GLN A 68 8.99 0.47 5.20
CA GLN A 68 9.89 1.58 5.45
C GLN A 68 9.12 2.90 5.61
N GLU A 69 8.15 3.14 4.74
CA GLU A 69 7.30 4.35 4.75
C GLU A 69 5.82 3.99 4.58
N ILE A 70 4.94 4.82 5.15
CA ILE A 70 3.53 4.84 4.78
C ILE A 70 3.24 6.19 4.13
N PHE A 71 2.89 6.19 2.85
CA PHE A 71 2.49 7.38 2.12
C PHE A 71 0.98 7.55 2.07
N VAL A 72 0.51 8.80 2.10
CA VAL A 72 -0.87 9.17 1.81
C VAL A 72 -0.88 10.11 0.62
N ILE A 73 -1.59 9.73 -0.45
CA ILE A 73 -1.86 10.63 -1.58
C ILE A 73 -3.04 11.52 -1.20
N SER A 74 -2.80 12.83 -1.12
CA SER A 74 -3.86 13.80 -0.83
C SER A 74 -3.62 15.12 -1.53
N LEU A 75 -4.68 15.69 -2.10
CA LEU A 75 -4.66 17.05 -2.63
C LEU A 75 -4.41 18.05 -1.48
N PRO A 76 -3.52 19.06 -1.65
CA PRO A 76 -3.19 20.02 -0.58
C PRO A 76 -4.38 20.74 0.06
N GLU A 77 -5.41 21.04 -0.73
CA GLU A 77 -6.63 21.73 -0.32
C GLU A 77 -7.65 20.84 0.39
N ARG A 78 -7.53 19.51 0.33
CA ARG A 78 -8.42 18.57 1.01
C ARG A 78 -8.05 18.43 2.49
N THR A 79 -7.98 19.57 3.19
CA THR A 79 -7.64 19.62 4.62
C THR A 79 -8.62 18.78 5.45
N ASP A 80 -9.89 18.72 5.06
CA ASP A 80 -10.91 17.87 5.67
C ASP A 80 -10.54 16.37 5.66
N LYS A 81 -9.97 15.88 4.56
CA LYS A 81 -9.52 14.49 4.45
C LYS A 81 -8.20 14.26 5.17
N ARG A 82 -7.27 15.22 5.13
CA ARG A 82 -6.00 15.17 5.87
C ARG A 82 -6.22 15.14 7.38
N ASP A 83 -7.16 15.93 7.89
CA ASP A 83 -7.57 15.91 9.29
C ASP A 83 -8.12 14.52 9.67
N ALA A 84 -9.01 13.97 8.83
CA ALA A 84 -9.63 12.66 9.07
C ALA A 84 -8.60 11.53 9.10
N ILE A 85 -7.76 11.39 8.06
CA ILE A 85 -6.79 10.29 7.99
C ILE A 85 -5.62 10.48 8.97
N GLY A 86 -5.22 11.73 9.25
CA GLY A 86 -4.22 12.05 10.25
C GLY A 86 -4.66 11.63 11.66
N LEU A 87 -5.90 11.95 12.02
CA LEU A 87 -6.48 11.51 13.30
C LEU A 87 -6.65 9.99 13.35
N GLN A 88 -7.10 9.38 12.26
CA GLN A 88 -7.24 7.93 12.10
C GLN A 88 -5.91 7.19 12.34
N ALA A 89 -4.82 7.69 11.78
CA ALA A 89 -3.48 7.15 12.01
C ALA A 89 -3.00 7.38 13.45
N SER A 90 -3.28 8.54 14.04
CA SER A 90 -2.90 8.81 15.43
C SER A 90 -3.55 7.83 16.40
N VAL A 91 -4.84 7.52 16.24
CA VAL A 91 -5.55 6.60 17.16
C VAL A 91 -5.25 5.12 16.90
N THR A 92 -4.64 4.78 15.75
CA THR A 92 -4.20 3.41 15.42
C THR A 92 -2.67 3.24 15.44
N ASP A 93 -1.96 4.24 15.97
CA ASP A 93 -0.50 4.28 16.10
C ASP A 93 0.23 3.99 14.77
N LEU A 94 -0.13 4.77 13.74
CA LEU A 94 0.54 4.79 12.43
C LEU A 94 1.27 6.12 12.21
N SER A 95 2.39 6.06 11.49
CA SER A 95 3.16 7.21 11.05
C SER A 95 2.94 7.40 9.54
N LEU A 96 2.41 8.55 9.14
CA LEU A 96 2.10 8.86 7.74
C LEU A 96 3.04 9.94 7.18
N THR A 97 3.41 9.78 5.92
CA THR A 97 4.09 10.78 5.11
C THR A 97 3.16 11.22 3.98
N TYR A 98 2.81 12.49 3.91
CA TYR A 98 1.90 12.99 2.86
C TYR A 98 2.65 13.24 1.56
N GLU A 99 2.07 12.73 0.47
CA GLU A 99 2.50 13.00 -0.89
C GLU A 99 1.41 13.80 -1.61
N THR A 100 1.84 14.84 -2.32
CA THR A 100 0.92 15.76 -2.99
C THR A 100 0.23 15.06 -4.15
N GLY A 101 -1.11 14.95 -4.05
CA GLY A 101 -1.95 14.56 -5.17
C GLY A 101 -1.81 15.54 -6.33
N VAL A 102 -1.95 15.04 -7.55
CA VAL A 102 -1.78 15.81 -8.79
C VAL A 102 -3.14 15.99 -9.44
N TYR A 103 -3.49 17.21 -9.82
CA TYR A 103 -4.61 17.45 -10.72
C TYR A 103 -4.24 16.99 -12.13
N GLY A 104 -5.07 16.16 -12.76
CA GLY A 104 -4.78 15.71 -14.13
C GLY A 104 -4.72 16.84 -15.15
N ALA A 105 -5.35 17.98 -14.88
CA ALA A 105 -5.27 19.18 -15.70
C ALA A 105 -3.85 19.80 -15.68
N ASP A 106 -3.10 19.56 -14.61
CA ASP A 106 -1.73 20.05 -14.43
C ASP A 106 -0.68 19.08 -15.01
N VAL A 107 -1.09 17.93 -15.53
CA VAL A 107 -0.20 16.97 -16.19
C VAL A 107 -0.04 17.36 -17.66
N PRO A 108 1.15 17.79 -18.11
CA PRO A 108 1.37 18.20 -19.49
C PRO A 108 1.09 17.06 -20.48
N ALA A 109 0.63 17.41 -21.68
CA ALA A 109 0.28 16.41 -22.68
C ALA A 109 1.47 15.53 -23.08
N GLU A 110 2.67 16.12 -23.08
CA GLU A 110 3.96 15.53 -23.42
C GLU A 110 4.45 14.55 -22.35
N ALA A 111 3.99 14.70 -21.10
CA ALA A 111 4.32 13.81 -20.00
C ALA A 111 3.41 12.57 -19.93
N ARG A 112 2.33 12.54 -20.72
CA ARG A 112 1.39 11.42 -20.75
C ARG A 112 1.84 10.38 -21.78
N PRO A 113 1.66 9.08 -21.49
CA PRO A 113 1.81 8.04 -22.50
C PRO A 113 0.96 8.33 -23.74
N TYR A 114 1.49 7.96 -24.91
CA TYR A 114 0.77 8.11 -26.18
C TYR A 114 -0.58 7.38 -26.11
N GLY A 115 -1.65 8.06 -26.54
CA GLY A 115 -3.01 7.50 -26.53
C GLY A 115 -3.75 7.59 -25.20
N MET A 116 -3.18 8.23 -24.17
CA MET A 116 -3.88 8.44 -22.89
C MET A 116 -5.02 9.44 -23.02
N HIS A 117 -6.22 8.91 -23.29
CA HIS A 117 -7.48 9.65 -23.37
C HIS A 117 -8.37 9.34 -22.16
N ARG A 118 -7.94 9.82 -20.99
CA ARG A 118 -8.59 9.57 -19.69
C ARG A 118 -9.17 10.85 -19.09
N SER A 119 -10.06 10.70 -18.12
CA SER A 119 -10.56 11.84 -17.35
C SER A 119 -9.43 12.51 -16.57
N SER A 120 -9.59 13.80 -16.24
CA SER A 120 -8.60 14.53 -15.44
C SER A 120 -8.34 13.84 -14.09
N GLY A 121 -9.38 13.29 -13.44
CA GLY A 121 -9.23 12.54 -12.20
C GLY A 121 -8.35 11.29 -12.37
N GLU A 122 -8.59 10.49 -13.41
CA GLU A 122 -7.78 9.29 -13.71
C GLU A 122 -6.32 9.64 -14.02
N VAL A 123 -6.07 10.69 -14.80
CA VAL A 123 -4.69 11.16 -15.12
C VAL A 123 -3.98 11.65 -13.86
N GLY A 124 -4.67 12.40 -13.01
CA GLY A 124 -4.15 12.89 -11.74
C GLY A 124 -3.81 11.77 -10.77
N CYS A 125 -4.71 10.78 -10.63
CA CYS A 125 -4.48 9.57 -9.86
C CYS A 125 -3.25 8.80 -10.36
N TRP A 126 -3.19 8.49 -11.66
CA TRP A 126 -2.04 7.85 -12.28
C TRP A 126 -0.73 8.57 -11.94
N ARG A 127 -0.69 9.88 -12.16
CA ARG A 127 0.53 10.65 -11.93
C ARG A 127 0.93 10.67 -10.46
N SER A 128 -0.03 10.79 -9.56
CA SER A 128 0.20 10.81 -8.10
C SER A 128 0.87 9.52 -7.63
N HIS A 129 0.37 8.36 -8.07
CA HIS A 129 0.98 7.07 -7.73
C HIS A 129 2.39 6.91 -8.33
N LEU A 130 2.59 7.27 -9.60
CA LEU A 130 3.91 7.17 -10.21
C LEU A 130 4.93 8.14 -9.58
N ASN A 131 4.50 9.27 -9.02
CA ASN A 131 5.41 10.17 -8.29
C ASN A 131 5.96 9.51 -7.03
N ILE A 132 5.14 8.74 -6.31
CA ILE A 132 5.61 7.94 -5.17
C ILE A 132 6.61 6.89 -5.63
N MET A 133 6.31 6.16 -6.70
CA MET A 133 7.21 5.14 -7.25
C MET A 133 8.54 5.77 -7.70
N GLN A 134 8.50 6.94 -8.34
CA GLN A 134 9.71 7.71 -8.69
C GLN A 134 10.51 8.10 -7.44
N LYS A 135 9.83 8.58 -6.39
CA LYS A 135 10.46 8.91 -5.09
C LYS A 135 11.10 7.68 -4.45
N MET A 136 10.45 6.52 -4.49
CA MET A 136 11.00 5.27 -3.99
C MET A 136 12.29 4.88 -4.72
N VAL A 137 12.29 4.94 -6.06
CA VAL A 137 13.48 4.65 -6.87
C VAL A 137 14.60 5.64 -6.59
N GLN A 138 14.30 6.94 -6.59
CA GLN A 138 15.30 7.99 -6.37
C GLN A 138 15.97 7.89 -5.00
N ASN A 139 15.19 7.60 -3.96
CA ASN A 139 15.66 7.59 -2.57
C ASN A 139 15.95 6.18 -2.04
N ARG A 140 15.84 5.15 -2.88
CA ARG A 140 15.97 3.73 -2.52
C ARG A 140 15.09 3.34 -1.33
N ILE A 141 13.83 3.77 -1.34
CA ILE A 141 12.84 3.34 -0.35
C ILE A 141 12.48 1.89 -0.66
N SER A 142 12.90 0.98 0.22
CA SER A 142 12.80 -0.47 0.07
C SER A 142 11.36 -0.97 -0.04
N SER A 143 10.44 -0.35 0.69
CA SER A 143 9.02 -0.70 0.68
C SER A 143 8.16 0.47 1.17
N ALA A 144 7.00 0.66 0.55
CA ALA A 144 6.07 1.68 0.99
C ALA A 144 4.63 1.18 0.91
N LEU A 145 3.86 1.39 1.99
CA LEU A 145 2.40 1.27 1.97
C LEU A 145 1.81 2.60 1.51
N ILE A 146 0.90 2.58 0.56
CA ILE A 146 0.28 3.79 0.01
C ILE A 146 -1.22 3.74 0.32
N PHE A 147 -1.74 4.83 0.88
CA PHE A 147 -3.15 5.08 1.09
C PHE A 147 -3.65 6.21 0.20
N GLU A 148 -4.87 6.08 -0.33
CA GLU A 148 -5.66 7.23 -0.77
C GLU A 148 -6.22 7.98 0.46
N ASP A 149 -6.45 9.29 0.37
CA ASP A 149 -6.87 10.11 1.53
C ASP A 149 -8.31 9.84 2.02
N ASP A 150 -9.10 9.10 1.24
CA ASP A 150 -10.40 8.56 1.62
C ASP A 150 -10.33 7.11 2.11
N ALA A 151 -9.14 6.50 2.25
CA ALA A 151 -8.98 5.15 2.79
C ALA A 151 -9.49 5.02 4.23
N ASP A 152 -10.07 3.87 4.55
CA ASP A 152 -10.53 3.51 5.89
C ASP A 152 -10.19 2.05 6.22
N TRP A 153 -9.98 1.75 7.50
CA TRP A 153 -9.60 0.42 7.98
C TRP A 153 -10.30 0.07 9.28
N ASP A 154 -10.41 -1.22 9.57
CA ASP A 154 -10.92 -1.68 10.86
C ASP A 154 -9.97 -1.29 11.99
N VAL A 155 -10.53 -1.03 13.18
CA VAL A 155 -9.77 -0.73 14.41
C VAL A 155 -8.69 -1.79 14.75
N ALA A 156 -8.83 -3.02 14.26
CA ALA A 156 -7.89 -4.12 14.43
C ALA A 156 -6.91 -4.29 13.25
N LEU A 157 -6.62 -3.24 12.49
CA LEU A 157 -5.77 -3.27 11.30
C LEU A 157 -4.45 -4.05 11.51
N LYS A 158 -3.73 -3.83 12.62
CA LYS A 158 -2.47 -4.55 12.91
C LYS A 158 -2.66 -6.07 13.00
N ALA A 159 -3.80 -6.55 13.52
CA ALA A 159 -4.14 -7.97 13.57
C ALA A 159 -4.48 -8.54 12.17
N GLN A 160 -5.26 -7.80 11.38
CA GLN A 160 -5.57 -8.17 9.99
C GLN A 160 -4.29 -8.25 9.15
N MET A 161 -3.40 -7.25 9.28
CA MET A 161 -2.12 -7.22 8.58
C MET A 161 -1.19 -8.36 9.01
N ARG A 162 -1.26 -8.81 10.27
CA ARG A 162 -0.55 -10.01 10.73
C ARG A 162 -1.01 -11.27 10.01
N GLN A 163 -2.32 -11.48 9.87
CA GLN A 163 -2.84 -12.63 9.13
C GLN A 163 -2.52 -12.53 7.63
N PHE A 164 -2.58 -11.32 7.06
CA PHE A 164 -2.17 -11.08 5.68
C PHE A 164 -0.69 -11.40 5.46
N ALA A 165 0.19 -11.01 6.38
CA ALA A 165 1.62 -11.30 6.33
C ALA A 165 1.93 -12.80 6.38
N LEU A 166 1.26 -13.56 7.25
CA LEU A 166 1.35 -15.01 7.30
C LEU A 166 0.95 -15.66 5.96
N GLY A 167 -0.17 -15.20 5.39
CA GLY A 167 -0.62 -15.66 4.08
C GLY A 167 0.34 -15.30 2.94
N SER A 168 0.90 -14.08 2.98
CA SER A 168 1.89 -13.61 2.01
C SER A 168 3.13 -14.50 2.00
N ARG A 169 3.74 -14.75 3.18
CA ARG A 169 4.90 -15.64 3.35
C ARG A 169 4.65 -17.04 2.82
N TRP A 170 3.47 -17.59 3.14
CA TRP A 170 3.08 -18.92 2.68
C TRP A 170 2.93 -18.99 1.14
N LEU A 171 2.39 -17.94 0.52
CA LEU A 171 2.19 -17.87 -0.94
C LEU A 171 3.49 -17.65 -1.73
N ILE A 172 4.45 -16.90 -1.19
CA ILE A 172 5.75 -16.73 -1.84
C ILE A 172 6.70 -17.91 -1.60
N ASN A 173 6.26 -18.91 -0.83
CA ASN A 173 7.02 -20.12 -0.52
C ASN A 173 8.40 -19.81 0.09
N ASP A 174 8.40 -18.90 1.07
CA ASP A 174 9.57 -18.54 1.86
C ASP A 174 10.02 -19.75 2.70
N THR A 175 10.74 -20.64 2.03
CA THR A 175 11.16 -21.98 2.48
C THR A 175 12.67 -22.09 2.62
N ASP A 176 13.39 -21.04 2.23
CA ASP A 176 14.77 -20.87 2.67
C ASP A 176 14.69 -20.67 4.19
N ASN A 177 15.36 -21.52 4.97
CA ASN A 177 15.34 -21.53 6.44
C ASN A 177 15.95 -20.26 7.09
N LYS A 178 15.82 -19.10 6.45
CA LYS A 178 16.20 -17.77 6.91
C LYS A 178 14.93 -17.00 7.23
N ALA A 179 14.91 -16.29 8.35
CA ALA A 179 13.83 -15.37 8.62
C ALA A 179 13.82 -14.26 7.54
N PRO A 180 12.68 -13.96 6.89
CA PRO A 180 12.63 -12.90 5.90
C PRO A 180 12.90 -11.55 6.54
N HIS A 181 13.41 -10.61 5.75
CA HIS A 181 13.61 -9.23 6.19
C HIS A 181 12.27 -8.52 6.36
N SER A 182 11.34 -8.77 5.44
CA SER A 182 9.99 -8.21 5.52
C SER A 182 9.04 -9.10 6.34
N PRO A 183 8.13 -8.52 7.15
CA PRO A 183 7.02 -9.28 7.74
C PRO A 183 6.18 -10.01 6.70
N TYR A 184 6.08 -9.48 5.49
CA TYR A 184 5.28 -10.03 4.41
C TYR A 184 6.03 -11.08 3.56
N GLY A 185 7.25 -11.43 3.98
CA GLY A 185 8.16 -12.31 3.26
C GLY A 185 8.97 -11.56 2.19
N ASP A 186 10.04 -12.16 1.69
CA ASP A 186 10.92 -11.53 0.72
C ASP A 186 10.52 -11.93 -0.71
N GLY A 187 10.27 -10.97 -1.61
CA GLY A 187 10.01 -11.24 -3.04
C GLY A 187 8.62 -10.85 -3.56
N TRP A 188 7.76 -10.25 -2.74
CA TRP A 188 6.56 -9.58 -3.24
C TRP A 188 6.92 -8.24 -3.92
N ASP A 189 6.12 -7.86 -4.91
CA ASP A 189 6.23 -6.55 -5.57
C ASP A 189 5.03 -5.65 -5.23
N VAL A 190 3.84 -6.24 -5.11
CA VAL A 190 2.59 -5.55 -4.80
C VAL A 190 1.79 -6.33 -3.75
N LEU A 191 1.46 -5.67 -2.64
CA LEU A 191 0.50 -6.15 -1.64
C LEU A 191 -0.78 -5.31 -1.74
N TRP A 192 -1.78 -5.80 -2.46
CA TRP A 192 -2.96 -5.02 -2.83
C TRP A 192 -4.08 -5.20 -1.81
N ILE A 193 -3.99 -4.51 -0.67
CA ILE A 193 -4.85 -4.73 0.51
C ILE A 193 -6.17 -3.94 0.48
N GLY A 194 -6.27 -2.91 -0.35
CA GLY A 194 -7.43 -2.06 -0.54
C GLY A 194 -7.80 -1.91 -2.01
N HIS A 195 -8.82 -2.67 -2.42
CA HIS A 195 -9.35 -2.71 -3.77
C HIS A 195 -10.89 -2.77 -3.71
N CYS A 196 -11.54 -2.48 -4.82
CA CYS A 196 -12.99 -2.62 -4.96
C CYS A 196 -13.41 -3.93 -5.63
N SER A 197 -12.46 -4.60 -6.27
CA SER A 197 -12.67 -5.86 -6.96
C SER A 197 -11.32 -6.54 -7.21
N MET A 198 -11.24 -7.83 -6.92
CA MET A 198 -10.00 -8.60 -7.07
C MET A 198 -10.35 -10.07 -7.29
N HIS A 199 -9.66 -10.73 -8.23
CA HIS A 199 -9.71 -12.18 -8.34
C HIS A 199 -8.30 -12.79 -8.26
N SER A 200 -8.23 -14.04 -7.84
CA SER A 200 -6.99 -14.81 -7.79
C SER A 200 -6.48 -15.17 -9.19
N HIS A 201 -5.17 -15.39 -9.31
CA HIS A 201 -4.55 -15.87 -10.54
C HIS A 201 -5.01 -17.31 -10.86
N LYS A 202 -5.40 -17.59 -12.11
CA LYS A 202 -6.06 -18.86 -12.49
C LYS A 202 -5.20 -20.11 -12.25
N SER A 203 -3.89 -19.98 -12.41
CA SER A 203 -2.93 -21.09 -12.24
C SER A 203 -2.55 -21.34 -10.77
N ASP A 204 -2.90 -20.45 -9.83
CA ASP A 204 -2.55 -20.62 -8.43
C ASP A 204 -3.75 -21.12 -7.62
N LYS A 205 -3.62 -22.32 -7.06
CA LYS A 205 -4.66 -22.98 -6.24
C LYS A 205 -4.49 -22.74 -4.75
N ARG A 206 -3.40 -22.11 -4.31
CA ARG A 206 -3.08 -21.89 -2.91
C ARG A 206 -3.89 -20.72 -2.34
N ARG A 207 -4.49 -20.92 -1.17
CA ARG A 207 -5.22 -19.88 -0.44
C ARG A 207 -4.81 -19.90 1.01
N TRP A 208 -4.47 -18.73 1.54
CA TRP A 208 -4.46 -18.55 2.99
C TRP A 208 -5.88 -18.19 3.42
N VAL A 209 -6.52 -19.04 4.19
CA VAL A 209 -7.95 -18.96 4.51
C VAL A 209 -8.08 -18.56 5.96
N ILE A 210 -8.71 -17.42 6.21
CA ILE A 210 -9.00 -16.88 7.54
C ILE A 210 -10.50 -17.02 7.76
N ARG A 211 -10.88 -17.99 8.59
CA ARG A 211 -12.29 -18.28 8.90
C ARG A 211 -12.76 -17.49 10.11
N ASN A 212 -14.06 -17.29 10.19
CA ASN A 212 -14.78 -16.58 11.24
C ASN A 212 -14.17 -15.19 11.50
N ASP A 213 -13.77 -14.49 10.44
CA ASP A 213 -13.18 -13.16 10.53
C ASP A 213 -14.30 -12.11 10.66
N PRO A 214 -14.52 -11.53 11.85
CA PRO A 214 -15.62 -10.59 12.06
C PRO A 214 -15.43 -9.28 11.28
N THR A 215 -14.24 -9.04 10.72
CA THR A 215 -13.96 -7.88 9.87
C THR A 215 -14.34 -8.08 8.41
N VAL A 216 -14.93 -9.22 8.07
CA VAL A 216 -15.39 -9.52 6.71
C VAL A 216 -16.85 -9.03 6.55
N PRO A 217 -17.14 -8.08 5.64
CA PRO A 217 -18.51 -7.66 5.37
C PRO A 217 -19.38 -8.85 4.93
N PRO A 218 -20.67 -8.92 5.26
CA PRO A 218 -21.53 -10.06 4.89
C PRO A 218 -21.69 -10.21 3.36
N PRO A 219 -22.00 -11.41 2.82
CA PRO A 219 -21.98 -11.69 1.38
C PRO A 219 -22.72 -10.68 0.49
N GLY A 220 -23.90 -10.21 0.91
CA GLY A 220 -24.70 -9.22 0.18
C GLY A 220 -24.03 -7.84 0.03
N PHE A 221 -22.94 -7.58 0.76
CA PHE A 221 -22.21 -6.31 0.76
C PHE A 221 -20.79 -6.43 0.19
N ARG A 222 -20.41 -7.61 -0.35
CA ARG A 222 -19.12 -7.87 -1.01
C ARG A 222 -19.14 -7.56 -2.51
N GLY A 223 -19.95 -6.58 -2.91
CA GLY A 223 -20.15 -6.22 -4.32
C GLY A 223 -18.82 -6.00 -5.03
N SER A 224 -18.62 -6.68 -6.15
CA SER A 224 -17.37 -6.64 -6.91
C SER A 224 -17.66 -6.74 -8.42
N MET A 225 -16.68 -6.40 -9.26
CA MET A 225 -16.85 -6.27 -10.72
C MET A 225 -16.41 -7.52 -11.50
N LEU A 226 -15.31 -8.14 -11.10
CA LEU A 226 -14.70 -9.33 -11.72
C LEU A 226 -15.23 -10.69 -11.25
N LYS A 227 -16.21 -11.31 -11.91
CA LYS A 227 -16.53 -12.72 -11.58
C LYS A 227 -15.50 -13.70 -12.18
N PRO A 228 -15.13 -14.80 -11.47
CA PRO A 228 -15.51 -15.13 -10.11
C PRO A 228 -14.39 -14.82 -9.09
N TRP A 229 -14.66 -13.94 -8.12
CA TRP A 229 -14.17 -14.12 -6.76
C TRP A 229 -14.98 -15.28 -6.15
N ASP A 230 -14.65 -16.53 -6.47
CA ASP A 230 -15.45 -17.66 -5.99
C ASP A 230 -15.12 -17.98 -4.52
N LEU A 231 -15.98 -17.55 -3.60
CA LEU A 231 -15.93 -17.95 -2.19
C LEU A 231 -16.88 -19.12 -1.88
N SER A 232 -17.64 -19.64 -2.85
CA SER A 232 -18.65 -20.69 -2.61
C SER A 232 -18.05 -21.94 -1.94
N TYR A 233 -16.79 -22.25 -2.26
CA TYR A 233 -16.06 -23.34 -1.61
C TYR A 233 -16.02 -23.20 -0.07
N TRP A 234 -15.85 -21.99 0.45
CA TRP A 234 -15.84 -21.72 1.90
C TRP A 234 -17.19 -21.29 2.45
N GLU A 235 -18.05 -20.65 1.66
CA GLU A 235 -19.35 -20.14 2.10
C GLU A 235 -20.45 -21.23 2.07
N GLU A 236 -20.45 -22.11 1.08
CA GLU A 236 -21.50 -23.10 0.83
C GLU A 236 -21.06 -24.55 1.13
N GLY A 237 -19.77 -24.76 1.41
CA GLY A 237 -19.21 -26.08 1.70
C GLY A 237 -19.68 -26.68 3.05
N PRO A 238 -19.22 -27.90 3.40
CA PRO A 238 -19.60 -28.61 4.64
C PRO A 238 -19.31 -27.83 5.95
N HIS A 239 -18.40 -26.86 5.88
CA HIS A 239 -18.06 -25.93 6.95
C HIS A 239 -18.27 -24.48 6.47
N GLY A 240 -19.44 -24.24 5.86
CA GLY A 240 -19.84 -22.95 5.31
C GLY A 240 -19.65 -21.80 6.29
N ASP A 241 -18.86 -20.81 5.90
CA ASP A 241 -18.52 -19.65 6.71
C ASP A 241 -18.62 -18.36 5.88
N ASN A 242 -19.72 -17.65 6.13
CA ASN A 242 -20.00 -16.34 5.56
C ASN A 242 -19.16 -15.21 6.17
N HIS A 243 -18.07 -15.50 6.87
CA HIS A 243 -17.07 -14.54 7.35
C HIS A 243 -15.64 -14.99 6.99
N THR A 244 -15.50 -15.66 5.85
CA THR A 244 -14.20 -16.08 5.34
C THR A 244 -13.49 -14.95 4.58
N ARG A 245 -12.24 -14.68 4.95
CA ARG A 245 -11.29 -13.92 4.13
C ARG A 245 -10.26 -14.87 3.55
N THR A 246 -9.89 -14.67 2.29
CA THR A 246 -8.81 -15.42 1.65
C THR A 246 -7.69 -14.49 1.24
N VAL A 247 -6.44 -14.95 1.28
CA VAL A 247 -5.27 -14.28 0.68
C VAL A 247 -4.72 -15.18 -0.41
N PHE A 248 -4.37 -14.58 -1.55
CA PHE A 248 -3.95 -15.30 -2.75
C PHE A 248 -3.02 -14.48 -3.63
N VAL A 249 -2.35 -15.16 -4.57
CA VAL A 249 -1.66 -14.49 -5.68
C VAL A 249 -2.71 -13.82 -6.56
N ALA A 250 -2.62 -12.49 -6.66
CA ALA A 250 -3.57 -11.66 -7.38
C ALA A 250 -3.49 -11.92 -8.90
N GLY A 251 -4.65 -12.05 -9.52
CA GLY A 251 -4.79 -12.19 -10.98
C GLY A 251 -5.09 -10.85 -11.64
N TYR A 252 -6.12 -10.14 -11.20
CA TYR A 252 -6.46 -8.81 -11.71
C TYR A 252 -7.34 -8.10 -10.69
N GLY A 253 -7.25 -6.77 -10.60
CA GLY A 253 -8.01 -5.99 -9.64
C GLY A 253 -8.26 -4.55 -10.09
N PHE A 254 -9.09 -3.86 -9.31
CA PHE A 254 -9.50 -2.47 -9.53
C PHE A 254 -9.47 -1.68 -8.23
N CYS A 255 -9.29 -0.36 -8.35
CA CYS A 255 -9.16 0.59 -7.24
C CYS A 255 -7.89 0.40 -6.39
N THR A 256 -7.38 1.50 -5.84
CA THR A 256 -6.08 1.57 -5.15
C THR A 256 -6.15 2.25 -3.79
N ALA A 257 -7.31 2.13 -3.13
CA ALA A 257 -7.55 2.68 -1.78
C ALA A 257 -6.39 2.37 -0.82
N SER A 258 -5.81 1.15 -0.94
CA SER A 258 -4.48 0.90 -0.41
C SER A 258 -3.74 -0.25 -1.08
N TRP A 259 -2.43 -0.09 -1.21
CA TRP A 259 -1.50 -1.15 -1.62
C TRP A 259 -0.08 -0.84 -1.15
N ALA A 260 0.71 -1.87 -0.89
CA ALA A 260 2.14 -1.70 -0.65
C ALA A 260 2.95 -2.09 -1.87
N ILE A 261 4.02 -1.35 -2.13
CA ILE A 261 4.92 -1.53 -3.26
C ILE A 261 6.34 -1.73 -2.72
N SER A 262 7.06 -2.73 -3.24
CA SER A 262 8.49 -2.89 -2.95
C SER A 262 9.32 -2.02 -3.91
N LEU A 263 10.60 -1.77 -3.60
CA LEU A 263 11.47 -1.01 -4.50
C LEU A 263 11.53 -1.65 -5.90
N ALA A 264 11.67 -2.98 -5.97
CA ALA A 264 11.64 -3.71 -7.24
C ALA A 264 10.28 -3.58 -7.95
N GLY A 265 9.19 -3.62 -7.19
CA GLY A 265 7.84 -3.36 -7.72
C GLY A 265 7.72 -1.95 -8.32
N ALA A 266 8.24 -0.93 -7.65
CA ALA A 266 8.23 0.46 -8.14
C ALA A 266 8.99 0.60 -9.46
N GLU A 267 10.16 -0.02 -9.59
CA GLU A 267 10.95 -0.04 -10.84
C GLU A 267 10.18 -0.69 -11.99
N LYS A 268 9.59 -1.88 -11.74
CA LYS A 268 8.78 -2.62 -12.73
C LYS A 268 7.56 -1.82 -13.18
N ILE A 269 6.83 -1.23 -12.23
CA ILE A 269 5.62 -0.45 -12.49
C ILE A 269 5.96 0.82 -13.26
N LEU A 270 7.02 1.56 -12.89
CA LEU A 270 7.45 2.74 -13.63
C LEU A 270 7.82 2.41 -15.08
N TYR A 271 8.57 1.33 -15.29
CA TYR A 271 8.90 0.90 -16.64
C TYR A 271 7.63 0.61 -17.46
N HIS A 272 6.70 -0.16 -16.90
CA HIS A 272 5.48 -0.54 -17.64
C HIS A 272 4.52 0.64 -17.88
N LEU A 273 4.28 1.49 -16.86
CA LEU A 273 3.27 2.54 -16.92
C LEU A 273 3.81 3.87 -17.48
N SER A 274 5.13 4.03 -17.62
CA SER A 274 5.74 5.27 -18.13
C SER A 274 6.63 5.09 -19.36
N MET A 275 7.23 3.93 -19.56
CA MET A 275 8.22 3.71 -20.65
C MET A 275 7.73 2.72 -21.71
N SER A 276 6.74 1.91 -21.39
CA SER A 276 6.01 1.07 -22.35
C SER A 276 4.73 1.77 -22.79
N PRO A 277 4.22 1.54 -24.03
CA PRO A 277 2.95 2.10 -24.47
C PRO A 277 1.80 1.57 -23.60
N PHE A 278 1.42 2.34 -22.58
CA PHE A 278 0.32 2.04 -21.68
C PHE A 278 -0.44 3.32 -21.34
N SER A 279 -1.72 3.39 -21.70
CA SER A 279 -2.51 4.62 -21.71
C SER A 279 -3.77 4.58 -20.83
N GLU A 280 -3.83 3.60 -19.93
CA GLU A 280 -4.98 3.32 -19.07
C GLU A 280 -4.72 3.81 -17.62
N PRO A 281 -5.72 3.81 -16.73
CA PRO A 281 -5.55 4.13 -15.31
C PRO A 281 -4.54 3.20 -14.61
N VAL A 282 -4.01 3.67 -13.48
CA VAL A 282 -2.92 2.99 -12.74
C VAL A 282 -3.29 1.58 -12.28
N ASP A 283 -4.53 1.38 -11.82
CA ASP A 283 -5.02 0.09 -11.36
C ASP A 283 -5.14 -0.91 -12.51
N LEU A 284 -5.60 -0.49 -13.69
CA LEU A 284 -5.66 -1.37 -14.87
C LEU A 284 -4.27 -1.84 -15.29
N GLY A 285 -3.27 -0.96 -15.20
CA GLY A 285 -1.90 -1.25 -15.61
C GLY A 285 -1.21 -2.22 -14.70
N VAL A 286 -1.27 -1.97 -13.40
CA VAL A 286 -0.77 -2.93 -12.41
C VAL A 286 -1.57 -4.23 -12.45
N GLY A 287 -2.88 -4.15 -12.69
CA GLY A 287 -3.75 -5.31 -12.92
C GLY A 287 -3.25 -6.19 -14.07
N ASP A 288 -2.96 -5.61 -15.24
CA ASP A 288 -2.42 -6.34 -16.39
C ASP A 288 -1.05 -6.94 -16.09
N MET A 289 -0.18 -6.20 -15.39
CA MET A 289 1.10 -6.74 -14.94
C MET A 289 0.92 -7.97 -14.05
N CYS A 290 0.02 -7.92 -13.05
CA CYS A 290 -0.25 -9.04 -12.16
C CYS A 290 -0.86 -10.25 -12.90
N LYS A 291 -1.76 -9.99 -13.86
CA LYS A 291 -2.45 -11.01 -14.66
C LYS A 291 -1.50 -11.80 -15.54
N ASP A 292 -0.63 -11.09 -16.25
CA ASP A 292 0.27 -11.68 -17.24
C ASP A 292 1.67 -11.94 -16.65
N ARG A 293 1.86 -11.67 -15.35
CA ARG A 293 3.14 -11.73 -14.62
C ARG A 293 4.26 -10.99 -15.37
N LEU A 294 3.93 -9.83 -15.93
CA LEU A 294 4.90 -9.02 -16.67
C LEU A 294 6.09 -8.69 -15.77
N LEU A 295 7.30 -8.84 -16.31
CA LEU A 295 8.56 -8.62 -15.58
C LEU A 295 8.69 -9.47 -14.30
N ASN A 296 8.04 -10.65 -14.27
CA ASN A 296 7.98 -11.53 -13.10
C ASN A 296 7.46 -10.79 -11.85
N ILE A 297 6.45 -9.92 -12.02
CA ILE A 297 5.84 -9.23 -10.89
C ILE A 297 5.07 -10.23 -10.00
N THR A 298 5.24 -10.11 -8.68
CA THR A 298 4.53 -10.91 -7.68
C THR A 298 3.53 -10.03 -6.94
N CYS A 299 2.25 -10.29 -7.19
CA CYS A 299 1.14 -9.56 -6.59
C CYS A 299 0.35 -10.45 -5.63
N ILE A 300 0.07 -9.97 -4.43
CA ILE A 300 -0.69 -10.68 -3.41
C ILE A 300 -1.83 -9.79 -2.93
N ALA A 301 -3.03 -10.36 -2.80
CA ALA A 301 -4.21 -9.62 -2.38
C ALA A 301 -5.11 -10.48 -1.48
N PRO A 302 -5.85 -9.85 -0.55
CA PRO A 302 -6.94 -10.51 0.15
C PRO A 302 -8.26 -10.33 -0.61
N PHE A 303 -9.21 -11.26 -0.46
CA PHE A 303 -10.62 -11.01 -0.74
C PHE A 303 -11.49 -11.64 0.37
N PRO A 304 -12.41 -10.87 0.98
CA PRO A 304 -12.61 -9.43 0.82
C PRO A 304 -11.37 -8.58 1.21
N ASN A 305 -11.35 -7.30 0.83
CA ASN A 305 -10.25 -6.36 1.08
C ASN A 305 -10.12 -5.97 2.57
N ILE A 306 -8.92 -5.60 3.02
CA ILE A 306 -8.65 -5.16 4.41
C ILE A 306 -8.92 -3.66 4.56
N VAL A 307 -8.56 -2.88 3.55
CA VAL A 307 -8.72 -1.42 3.55
C VAL A 307 -9.84 -1.05 2.60
N GLY A 308 -10.84 -0.33 3.09
CA GLY A 308 -11.96 0.17 2.31
C GLY A 308 -11.89 1.67 2.07
N VAL A 309 -13.04 2.28 1.80
CA VAL A 309 -13.15 3.70 1.46
C VAL A 309 -14.22 4.37 2.32
N SER A 310 -13.84 5.47 2.97
CA SER A 310 -14.73 6.32 3.75
C SER A 310 -15.59 7.20 2.85
N LYS A 311 -16.88 7.29 3.18
CA LYS A 311 -17.84 8.18 2.53
C LYS A 311 -18.50 9.05 3.59
N PRO A 312 -17.93 10.23 3.90
CA PRO A 312 -18.47 11.14 4.92
C PRO A 312 -19.89 11.62 4.60
N ALA A 313 -20.64 11.98 5.64
CA ALA A 313 -21.89 12.73 5.48
C ALA A 313 -21.62 14.11 4.87
N GLY A 314 -22.64 14.69 4.23
CA GLY A 314 -22.53 15.94 3.48
C GLY A 314 -22.48 15.73 1.96
N GLY A 315 -21.93 16.70 1.23
CA GLY A 315 -21.81 16.62 -0.23
C GLY A 315 -21.08 15.35 -0.71
N VAL A 316 -21.54 14.75 -1.80
CA VAL A 316 -20.95 13.52 -2.36
C VAL A 316 -19.50 13.70 -2.83
N ASP A 317 -19.10 14.93 -3.16
CA ASP A 317 -17.72 15.34 -3.49
C ASP A 317 -16.74 15.19 -2.30
N ARG A 318 -17.26 15.08 -1.08
CA ARG A 318 -16.45 14.76 0.09
C ARG A 318 -15.84 13.35 0.01
N GLY A 319 -16.45 12.46 -0.77
CA GLY A 319 -16.11 11.03 -0.82
C GLY A 319 -15.12 10.59 -1.91
N SER A 320 -14.87 11.38 -2.97
CA SER A 320 -13.86 11.06 -4.01
C SER A 320 -13.61 12.25 -4.94
N ASP A 321 -12.37 12.44 -5.38
CA ASP A 321 -11.95 13.50 -6.31
C ASP A 321 -11.72 13.00 -7.76
N ILE A 322 -11.84 11.69 -8.00
CA ILE A 322 -11.51 11.05 -9.31
C ILE A 322 -12.71 11.07 -10.28
N GLY A 323 -13.90 11.45 -9.82
CA GLY A 323 -15.11 11.61 -10.63
C GLY A 323 -16.37 11.65 -9.76
N PRO A 324 -17.55 11.97 -10.33
CA PRO A 324 -18.79 11.87 -9.57
C PRO A 324 -19.00 10.44 -9.07
N GLU A 325 -19.40 10.29 -7.81
CA GLU A 325 -19.77 8.99 -7.24
C GLU A 325 -20.79 8.28 -8.17
N GLY A 326 -20.49 7.05 -8.57
CA GLY A 326 -21.30 6.29 -9.53
C GLY A 326 -20.85 6.36 -11.00
N SER A 327 -19.76 7.05 -11.32
CA SER A 327 -19.06 6.89 -12.61
C SER A 327 -18.21 5.61 -12.69
N ASN A 328 -17.95 4.96 -11.55
CA ASN A 328 -17.44 3.60 -11.51
C ASN A 328 -18.49 2.66 -12.09
N ARG A 329 -18.11 1.93 -13.14
CA ARG A 329 -18.90 0.83 -13.72
C ARG A 329 -19.11 -0.34 -12.74
N GLY A 330 -18.57 -0.24 -11.52
CA GLY A 330 -18.77 -1.17 -10.41
C GLY A 330 -19.90 -0.71 -9.50
N ASN A 331 -20.97 -1.50 -9.54
CA ASN A 331 -22.11 -1.60 -8.64
C ASN A 331 -21.94 -0.97 -7.23
N SER A 332 -21.96 0.35 -7.14
CA SER A 332 -22.38 1.01 -5.90
C SER A 332 -23.88 0.74 -5.79
N TYR A 333 -24.32 0.17 -4.67
CA TYR A 333 -25.73 -0.08 -4.33
C TYR A 333 -26.51 1.22 -4.07
N VAL A 334 -26.22 2.27 -4.85
CA VAL A 334 -26.93 3.54 -4.90
C VAL A 334 -27.48 3.66 -6.31
N ARG A 335 -28.82 3.74 -6.40
CA ARG A 335 -29.55 3.83 -7.67
C ARG A 335 -28.89 4.81 -8.64
N ARG A 336 -28.61 4.32 -9.86
CA ARG A 336 -28.14 5.11 -10.99
C ARG A 336 -29.16 6.17 -11.35
N ASP A 337 -28.90 7.40 -10.93
CA ASP A 337 -29.46 8.57 -11.59
C ASP A 337 -28.31 9.28 -12.31
N ASN A 338 -28.31 9.16 -13.64
CA ASN A 338 -27.40 9.86 -14.53
C ASN A 338 -27.66 11.36 -14.49
N LYS A 339 -26.91 12.10 -13.67
CA LYS A 339 -26.56 13.51 -13.86
C LYS A 339 -25.46 13.89 -12.87
N LYS A 340 -24.49 14.69 -13.31
CA LYS A 340 -23.55 15.41 -12.43
C LYS A 340 -24.39 16.27 -11.50
N ASP A 341 -24.70 15.75 -10.32
CA ASP A 341 -25.46 16.50 -9.34
C ASP A 341 -24.63 16.63 -8.08
N GLN A 342 -23.76 17.65 -8.11
CA GLN A 342 -23.01 18.13 -6.94
C GLN A 342 -23.95 18.61 -5.81
N SER A 343 -25.29 18.58 -6.01
CA SER A 343 -26.28 18.84 -4.97
C SER A 343 -26.71 17.59 -4.18
N LYS A 344 -26.23 16.38 -4.52
CA LYS A 344 -26.53 15.18 -3.73
C LYS A 344 -25.80 15.24 -2.39
N VAL A 345 -26.58 15.21 -1.30
CA VAL A 345 -26.12 15.16 0.08
C VAL A 345 -26.30 13.75 0.62
N ARG A 346 -25.30 13.25 1.33
CA ARG A 346 -25.35 12.02 2.09
C ARG A 346 -25.74 12.32 3.53
N ASP A 347 -26.86 11.76 3.98
CA ASP A 347 -27.40 11.98 5.33
C ASP A 347 -26.52 11.38 6.43
N LYS A 348 -25.90 10.22 6.17
CA LYS A 348 -25.08 9.48 7.14
C LYS A 348 -23.76 9.06 6.55
N ALA A 349 -22.68 9.21 7.32
CA ALA A 349 -21.38 8.67 6.94
C ALA A 349 -21.46 7.14 6.84
N LEU A 350 -20.71 6.58 5.89
CA LEU A 350 -20.54 5.13 5.75
C LEU A 350 -19.08 4.83 5.43
N SER A 351 -18.68 3.58 5.67
CA SER A 351 -17.39 3.06 5.26
C SER A 351 -17.64 1.83 4.40
N GLU A 352 -17.22 1.89 3.14
CA GLU A 352 -17.40 0.77 2.22
C GLU A 352 -16.36 -0.30 2.51
N ARG A 353 -16.79 -1.56 2.60
CA ARG A 353 -15.92 -2.74 2.69
C ARG A 353 -15.10 -2.86 4.00
N VAL A 354 -15.51 -2.16 5.05
CA VAL A 354 -14.94 -2.23 6.40
C VAL A 354 -16.09 -2.47 7.38
N VAL A 355 -15.88 -3.29 8.43
CA VAL A 355 -16.94 -3.63 9.39
C VAL A 355 -16.87 -2.74 10.62
N PHE A 356 -15.70 -2.65 11.25
CA PHE A 356 -15.41 -1.87 12.45
C PHE A 356 -14.58 -0.63 12.10
N SER A 357 -15.13 0.22 11.24
CA SER A 357 -14.47 1.41 10.71
C SER A 357 -13.84 2.26 11.81
N THR A 358 -12.54 2.57 11.65
CA THR A 358 -11.81 3.46 12.57
C THR A 358 -12.41 4.86 12.53
N ARG A 359 -12.75 5.38 11.33
CA ARG A 359 -13.37 6.71 11.20
C ARG A 359 -14.75 6.80 11.85
N LEU A 360 -15.60 5.78 11.68
CA LEU A 360 -16.94 5.77 12.30
C LEU A 360 -16.87 5.50 13.81
N ASN A 361 -15.81 4.85 14.30
CA ASN A 361 -15.56 4.62 15.72
C ASN A 361 -14.69 5.70 16.39
N MET A 362 -14.42 6.83 15.72
CA MET A 362 -13.47 7.84 16.21
C MET A 362 -13.78 8.34 17.61
N GLN A 363 -15.05 8.67 17.89
CA GLN A 363 -15.46 9.14 19.22
C GLN A 363 -15.20 8.09 20.31
N ARG A 364 -15.41 6.81 20.00
CA ARG A 364 -15.16 5.70 20.94
C ARG A 364 -13.67 5.54 21.21
N LEU A 365 -12.84 5.62 20.18
CA LEU A 365 -11.38 5.55 20.29
C LEU A 365 -10.84 6.71 21.15
N LEU A 366 -11.30 7.94 20.90
CA LEU A 366 -10.87 9.12 21.66
C LEU A 366 -11.30 9.07 23.14
N ASN A 367 -12.42 8.40 23.43
CA ASN A 367 -12.90 8.18 24.79
C ASN A 367 -12.24 6.96 25.48
N GLY A 368 -11.29 6.29 24.84
CA GLY A 368 -10.60 5.11 25.40
C GLY A 368 -11.47 3.84 25.46
N SER A 369 -12.51 3.74 24.62
CA SER A 369 -13.33 2.54 24.52
C SER A 369 -12.53 1.35 24.02
N THR A 370 -12.82 0.16 24.56
CA THR A 370 -12.28 -1.12 24.08
C THR A 370 -13.30 -1.91 23.24
N GLU A 371 -14.51 -1.37 23.08
CA GLU A 371 -15.59 -1.94 22.26
C GLU A 371 -16.00 -0.97 21.14
N PHE A 372 -16.25 -1.53 19.96
CA PHE A 372 -16.44 -0.78 18.72
C PHE A 372 -17.70 -1.20 17.99
N GLU A 373 -18.35 -0.21 17.40
CA GLU A 373 -19.57 -0.36 16.62
C GLU A 373 -19.29 -1.03 15.29
N SER A 374 -20.15 -1.98 14.96
CA SER A 374 -20.18 -2.64 13.66
C SER A 374 -21.06 -1.88 12.67
N GLY A 375 -20.59 -1.77 11.43
CA GLY A 375 -21.40 -1.36 10.28
C GLY A 375 -22.45 -2.40 9.86
N TYR A 376 -22.37 -3.62 10.40
CA TYR A 376 -23.26 -4.74 10.11
C TYR A 376 -23.75 -5.42 11.42
N PRO A 377 -24.50 -4.70 12.27
CA PRO A 377 -24.87 -5.16 13.61
C PRO A 377 -25.70 -6.44 13.62
N ASP A 378 -26.49 -6.70 12.58
CA ASP A 378 -27.30 -7.91 12.44
C ASP A 378 -26.44 -9.18 12.29
N PHE A 379 -25.16 -9.04 11.90
CA PHE A 379 -24.25 -10.16 11.63
C PHE A 379 -23.20 -10.34 12.72
N THR A 380 -22.64 -9.24 13.23
CA THR A 380 -21.54 -9.28 14.21
C THR A 380 -21.96 -8.86 15.61
N GLY A 381 -23.22 -8.46 15.79
CA GLY A 381 -23.68 -7.70 16.95
C GLY A 381 -23.34 -6.21 16.84
N PRO A 382 -23.99 -5.35 17.64
CA PRO A 382 -23.82 -3.90 17.56
C PRO A 382 -22.47 -3.42 18.07
N LEU A 383 -21.87 -4.12 19.03
CA LEU A 383 -20.57 -3.80 19.64
C LEU A 383 -19.71 -5.06 19.74
N MET A 384 -18.41 -4.90 19.51
CA MET A 384 -17.43 -5.98 19.67
C MET A 384 -16.12 -5.44 20.28
N SER A 385 -15.50 -6.23 21.16
CA SER A 385 -14.21 -5.88 21.75
C SER A 385 -13.07 -5.96 20.73
N LEU A 386 -12.04 -5.11 20.88
CA LEU A 386 -10.86 -5.12 20.01
C LEU A 386 -10.22 -6.51 19.87
N GLU A 387 -10.13 -7.24 20.99
CA GLU A 387 -9.59 -8.60 21.04
C GLU A 387 -10.37 -9.54 20.11
N LYS A 388 -11.70 -9.51 20.17
CA LYS A 388 -12.56 -10.36 19.33
C LYS A 388 -12.48 -9.95 17.86
N ILE A 389 -12.42 -8.66 17.57
CA ILE A 389 -12.29 -8.14 16.20
C ILE A 389 -10.99 -8.68 15.55
N GLY A 390 -9.90 -8.72 16.30
CA GLY A 390 -8.59 -9.19 15.83
C GLY A 390 -8.27 -10.67 16.04
N ALA A 391 -9.24 -11.49 16.49
CA ALA A 391 -8.96 -12.86 16.95
C ALA A 391 -8.80 -13.89 15.83
N ALA A 392 -9.25 -13.57 14.61
CA ALA A 392 -9.29 -14.53 13.51
C ALA A 392 -7.88 -15.00 13.10
N GLN A 393 -7.77 -16.29 12.83
CA GLN A 393 -6.52 -16.94 12.42
C GLN A 393 -6.72 -17.66 11.09
N GLY A 394 -5.68 -17.62 10.26
CA GLY A 394 -5.70 -18.32 8.98
C GLY A 394 -4.79 -19.54 8.94
N HIS A 395 -4.97 -20.31 7.88
CA HIS A 395 -4.16 -21.48 7.51
C HIS A 395 -4.10 -21.63 5.99
N GLY A 396 -3.14 -22.41 5.50
CA GLY A 396 -3.01 -22.71 4.07
C GLY A 396 -3.97 -23.81 3.62
N GLU A 397 -4.66 -23.59 2.51
CA GLU A 397 -5.51 -24.55 1.81
C GLU A 397 -5.21 -24.57 0.30
N TYR A 398 -5.52 -25.69 -0.37
CA TYR A 398 -5.45 -25.82 -1.83
C TYR A 398 -6.87 -25.98 -2.39
N VAL A 399 -7.29 -25.06 -3.25
CA VAL A 399 -8.60 -25.10 -3.91
C VAL A 399 -8.61 -26.19 -4.97
N GLY A 400 -9.53 -27.16 -4.84
CA GLY A 400 -9.70 -28.26 -5.80
C GLY A 400 -9.18 -29.62 -5.32
N GLU A 401 -8.50 -29.69 -4.17
CA GLU A 401 -8.27 -30.94 -3.45
C GLU A 401 -9.32 -31.06 -2.34
N LEU A 402 -10.04 -32.19 -2.28
CA LEU A 402 -10.99 -32.44 -1.18
C LEU A 402 -10.24 -32.34 0.17
N PRO A 403 -10.84 -31.75 1.22
CA PRO A 403 -10.23 -31.71 2.53
C PRO A 403 -9.84 -33.13 2.95
N LYS A 404 -8.57 -33.35 3.29
CA LYS A 404 -8.18 -34.61 3.94
C LYS A 404 -8.97 -34.67 5.25
N PRO A 405 -9.68 -35.78 5.53
CA PRO A 405 -10.41 -35.90 6.79
C PRO A 405 -9.44 -35.68 7.95
N ALA A 406 -9.85 -34.85 8.92
CA ALA A 406 -9.10 -34.67 10.15
C ALA A 406 -8.97 -36.04 10.83
N THR A 407 -7.73 -36.50 10.98
CA THR A 407 -7.38 -37.73 11.72
C THR A 407 -7.33 -37.48 13.20
#